data_AF-A0A5B7C822-F1
#
_entry.id   AF-A0A5B7C822-F1
#
_cell.length_a   1.000
_cell.length_b   1.000
_cell.length_c   1.000
_cell.angle_alpha   90.00
_cell.angle_beta   90.00
_cell.angle_gamma   90.00
#
_symmetry.space_group_name_H-M   'P 1'
#
loop_
_entity.id
_entity.type
_entity.pdbx_description
1 polymer ?
#
loop_
_entity_poly.entity_id
_entity_poly.type
_entity_poly.pdbx_seq_one_letter_code
_entity_poly.pdbx_strand_id
1 'polypeptide(L)'
;QLGMNRALVVSSKEAVTECFTKNDRVFMTRPKSAALKYMGYNGAFFGLGPYGPYWREMRKVASLKLLCNSRIELLKHVRALEVGICIKHLYALCTTNKGTGSAKVDMTQWFGQVTTNTMVQMIAGKRYCIGDAENDAESRRFGRAIKEFMYLSGVLVLSDVVPHIEWLDLQGHVRSMKRIAEELDFFVGSWLEEHIQSRQKGQKMKEECDFMDVMLSLFGEDGLAYEHKSEAIIKATALVHFLLF
;
A
#
# COMPACT_ATOMS: atom_id res chain seq x y z
N GLN A 1 -22.77 -18.78 -8.05
CA GLN A 1 -23.31 -17.56 -7.43
C GLN A 1 -22.45 -17.22 -6.23
N LEU A 2 -22.27 -15.95 -5.90
CA LEU A 2 -21.53 -15.49 -4.72
C LEU A 2 -22.46 -14.56 -3.91
N GLY A 3 -23.09 -15.11 -2.88
CA GLY A 3 -24.23 -14.46 -2.20
C GLY A 3 -25.34 -14.12 -3.20
N MET A 4 -25.76 -12.86 -3.23
CA MET A 4 -26.81 -12.35 -4.15
C MET A 4 -26.27 -12.02 -5.54
N ASN A 5 -24.95 -12.02 -5.73
CA ASN A 5 -24.32 -11.63 -6.99
C ASN A 5 -24.06 -12.85 -7.89
N ARG A 6 -24.32 -12.70 -9.20
CA ARG A 6 -23.86 -13.68 -10.19
C ARG A 6 -22.36 -13.53 -10.38
N ALA A 7 -21.64 -14.65 -10.31
CA ALA A 7 -20.20 -14.70 -10.49
C ALA A 7 -19.86 -15.77 -11.53
N LEU A 8 -18.91 -15.46 -12.41
CA LEU A 8 -18.32 -16.38 -13.37
C LEU A 8 -16.90 -16.72 -12.91
N VAL A 9 -16.60 -18.00 -12.75
CA VAL A 9 -15.24 -18.46 -12.44
C VAL A 9 -14.56 -18.84 -13.74
N VAL A 10 -13.45 -18.18 -14.05
CA VAL A 10 -12.63 -18.45 -15.23
C VAL A 10 -11.43 -19.29 -14.79
N SER A 11 -11.36 -20.56 -15.23
CA SER A 11 -10.39 -21.54 -14.75
C SER A 11 -9.56 -22.22 -15.84
N SER A 12 -9.69 -21.81 -17.10
CA SER A 12 -8.86 -22.30 -18.21
C SER A 12 -7.98 -21.19 -18.79
N LYS A 13 -6.81 -21.55 -19.30
CA LYS A 13 -5.85 -20.61 -19.91
C LYS A 13 -6.47 -19.92 -21.13
N GLU A 14 -7.24 -20.66 -21.92
CA GLU A 14 -7.90 -20.17 -23.13
C GLU A 14 -8.93 -19.08 -22.76
N ALA A 15 -9.76 -19.33 -21.74
CA ALA A 15 -10.76 -18.38 -21.29
C ALA A 15 -10.12 -17.15 -20.61
N VAL A 16 -9.07 -17.33 -19.80
CA VAL A 16 -8.28 -16.21 -19.25
C VAL A 16 -7.71 -15.35 -20.38
N THR A 17 -7.15 -15.97 -21.41
CA THR A 17 -6.60 -15.26 -22.57
C THR A 17 -7.69 -14.46 -23.28
N GLU A 18 -8.85 -15.06 -23.51
CA GLU A 18 -9.98 -14.39 -24.14
C GLU A 18 -10.48 -13.18 -23.32
N CYS A 19 -10.59 -13.32 -21.99
CA CYS A 19 -11.03 -12.25 -21.10
C CYS A 19 -10.02 -11.10 -20.99
N PHE A 20 -8.73 -11.40 -20.84
CA PHE A 20 -7.71 -10.40 -20.47
C PHE A 20 -6.81 -9.94 -21.62
N THR A 21 -7.02 -10.43 -22.84
CA THR A 21 -6.32 -9.91 -24.04
C THR A 21 -7.29 -9.34 -25.07
N LYS A 22 -8.27 -10.12 -25.52
CA LYS A 22 -9.22 -9.71 -26.57
C LYS A 22 -10.33 -8.81 -26.04
N ASN A 23 -10.81 -9.11 -24.82
CA ASN A 23 -11.97 -8.44 -24.22
C ASN A 23 -11.60 -7.70 -22.92
N ASP A 24 -10.32 -7.36 -22.73
CA ASP A 24 -9.77 -6.81 -21.49
C ASP A 24 -10.57 -5.62 -20.97
N ARG A 25 -10.99 -4.71 -21.86
CA ARG A 25 -11.76 -3.51 -21.53
C ARG A 25 -13.08 -3.79 -20.82
N VAL A 26 -13.73 -4.92 -21.11
CA VAL A 26 -14.98 -5.30 -20.44
C VAL A 26 -14.72 -5.80 -19.01
N PHE A 27 -13.58 -6.45 -18.78
CA PHE A 27 -13.20 -7.07 -17.50
C PHE A 27 -12.28 -6.18 -16.62
N MET A 28 -11.96 -4.97 -17.09
CA MET A 28 -11.10 -4.04 -16.33
C MET A 28 -11.80 -3.43 -15.10
N THR A 29 -13.12 -3.27 -15.13
CA THR A 29 -13.87 -2.66 -14.02
C THR A 29 -13.86 -3.56 -12.78
N ARG A 30 -13.69 -2.96 -11.60
CA ARG A 30 -13.84 -3.64 -10.32
C ARG A 30 -15.21 -3.32 -9.70
N PRO A 31 -15.90 -4.32 -9.10
CA PRO A 31 -17.10 -4.06 -8.31
C PRO A 31 -16.76 -3.24 -7.07
N LYS A 32 -17.72 -2.46 -6.58
CA LYS A 32 -17.57 -1.74 -5.31
C LYS A 32 -17.42 -2.76 -4.17
N SER A 33 -16.48 -2.50 -3.27
CA SER A 33 -16.24 -3.32 -2.07
C SER A 33 -16.20 -2.46 -0.82
N ALA A 34 -16.46 -3.07 0.33
CA ALA A 34 -16.30 -2.45 1.64
C ALA A 34 -14.86 -1.94 1.83
N ALA A 35 -13.84 -2.66 1.35
CA ALA A 35 -12.46 -2.23 1.42
C ALA A 35 -12.23 -0.88 0.70
N LEU A 36 -12.75 -0.72 -0.53
CA LEU A 36 -12.67 0.56 -1.26
C LEU A 36 -13.45 1.67 -0.54
N LYS A 37 -14.63 1.36 0.00
CA LYS A 37 -15.49 2.33 0.69
C LYS A 37 -14.86 2.84 1.99
N TYR A 38 -14.31 1.95 2.81
CA TYR A 38 -13.88 2.26 4.17
C TYR A 38 -12.37 2.54 4.31
N MET A 39 -11.53 1.95 3.46
CA MET A 39 -10.08 2.15 3.49
C MET A 39 -9.55 2.89 2.25
N GLY A 40 -10.39 3.05 1.22
CA GLY A 40 -9.98 3.58 -0.07
C GLY A 40 -10.21 5.07 -0.28
N TYR A 41 -10.25 5.88 0.79
CA TYR A 41 -10.45 7.33 0.72
C TYR A 41 -11.65 7.74 -0.14
N ASN A 42 -12.79 7.09 0.09
CA ASN A 42 -14.03 7.31 -0.67
C ASN A 42 -13.88 7.18 -2.20
N GLY A 43 -13.05 6.22 -2.65
CA GLY A 43 -12.87 5.90 -4.07
C GLY A 43 -11.58 6.41 -4.71
N ALA A 44 -10.79 7.23 -4.01
CA ALA A 44 -9.49 7.70 -4.53
C ALA A 44 -8.46 6.56 -4.67
N PHE A 45 -8.65 5.45 -3.95
CA PHE A 45 -7.80 4.26 -4.05
C PHE A 45 -8.03 3.52 -5.38
N PHE A 46 -7.25 3.90 -6.40
CA PHE A 46 -7.43 3.37 -7.75
C PHE A 46 -7.14 1.86 -7.87
N GLY A 47 -6.35 1.26 -6.95
CA GLY A 47 -6.02 -0.17 -6.97
C GLY A 47 -7.25 -1.09 -6.86
N LEU A 48 -8.29 -0.64 -6.16
CA LEU A 48 -9.58 -1.33 -5.99
C LEU A 48 -10.74 -0.61 -6.68
N GLY A 49 -10.46 0.54 -7.32
CA GLY A 49 -11.46 1.40 -7.93
C GLY A 49 -12.03 0.85 -9.24
N PRO A 50 -13.24 1.29 -9.63
CA PRO A 50 -13.81 0.96 -10.93
C PRO A 50 -12.99 1.58 -12.07
N TYR A 51 -13.03 0.95 -13.24
CA TYR A 51 -12.39 1.51 -14.43
C TYR A 51 -13.07 2.82 -14.84
N GLY A 52 -12.27 3.83 -15.18
CA GLY A 52 -12.75 5.14 -15.59
C GLY A 52 -11.61 6.08 -15.95
N PRO A 53 -11.91 7.33 -16.32
CA PRO A 53 -10.89 8.35 -16.62
C PRO A 53 -9.88 8.52 -15.49
N TYR A 54 -10.34 8.65 -14.24
CA TYR A 54 -9.48 8.75 -13.05
C TYR A 54 -8.53 7.55 -12.92
N TRP A 55 -9.08 6.33 -12.93
CA TRP A 55 -8.28 5.11 -12.80
C TRP A 55 -7.20 4.99 -13.88
N ARG A 56 -7.52 5.35 -15.13
CA ARG A 56 -6.54 5.31 -16.23
C ARG A 56 -5.40 6.29 -15.99
N GLU A 57 -5.71 7.50 -15.54
CA GLU A 57 -4.68 8.51 -15.33
C GLU A 57 -3.84 8.18 -14.10
N MET A 58 -4.44 7.70 -13.01
CA MET A 58 -3.68 7.23 -11.85
C MET A 58 -2.80 6.02 -12.17
N ARG A 59 -3.28 5.07 -12.98
CA ARG A 59 -2.46 3.95 -13.45
C ARG A 59 -1.29 4.44 -14.29
N LYS A 60 -1.49 5.43 -15.15
CA LYS A 60 -0.44 6.03 -15.97
C LYS A 60 0.58 6.78 -15.11
N VAL A 61 0.14 7.54 -14.10
CA VAL A 61 1.04 8.18 -13.12
C VAL A 61 1.87 7.13 -12.39
N ALA A 62 1.23 6.09 -11.83
CA ALA A 62 1.93 5.03 -11.12
C ALA A 62 2.99 4.35 -12.00
N SER A 63 2.64 3.93 -13.22
CA SER A 63 3.57 3.24 -14.11
C SER A 63 4.69 4.12 -14.67
N LEU A 64 4.40 5.38 -15.03
CA LEU A 64 5.37 6.24 -15.74
C LEU A 64 6.19 7.13 -14.80
N LYS A 65 5.68 7.45 -13.61
CA LYS A 65 6.31 8.43 -12.70
C LYS A 65 6.82 7.83 -11.41
N LEU A 66 6.19 6.78 -10.89
CA LEU A 66 6.55 6.14 -9.62
C LEU A 66 7.34 4.85 -9.84
N LEU A 67 6.82 3.96 -10.69
CA LEU A 67 7.32 2.60 -10.90
C LEU A 67 8.08 2.40 -12.21
N CYS A 68 8.55 3.48 -12.85
CA CYS A 68 9.31 3.36 -14.08
C CYS A 68 10.75 2.90 -13.81
N ASN A 69 11.39 2.28 -14.82
CA ASN A 69 12.72 1.69 -14.68
C ASN A 69 13.76 2.68 -14.15
N SER A 70 13.72 3.95 -14.58
CA SER A 70 14.64 4.98 -14.08
C SER A 70 14.47 5.26 -12.59
N ARG A 71 13.23 5.19 -12.06
CA ARG A 71 12.96 5.35 -10.62
C ARG A 71 13.41 4.14 -9.82
N ILE A 72 13.14 2.95 -10.34
CA ILE A 72 13.59 1.69 -9.72
C ILE A 72 15.12 1.62 -9.65
N GLU A 73 15.81 2.14 -10.69
CA GLU A 73 17.27 2.22 -10.74
C GLU A 73 17.81 3.28 -9.77
N LEU A 74 17.19 4.45 -9.69
CA LEU A 74 17.54 5.50 -8.73
C LEU A 74 17.45 4.97 -7.28
N LEU A 75 16.37 4.26 -6.97
CA LEU A 75 16.10 3.71 -5.64
C LEU A 75 16.70 2.31 -5.41
N LYS A 76 17.58 1.81 -6.30
CA LYS A 76 18.18 0.48 -6.14
C LYS A 76 18.98 0.35 -4.84
N HIS A 77 19.61 1.45 -4.43
CA HIS A 77 20.46 1.49 -3.24
C HIS A 77 19.62 1.26 -1.97
N VAL A 78 18.35 1.70 -1.95
CA VAL A 78 17.40 1.46 -0.85
C VAL A 78 17.24 -0.04 -0.60
N ARG A 79 16.97 -0.81 -1.66
CA ARG A 79 16.82 -2.28 -1.56
C ARG A 79 18.09 -2.94 -1.06
N ALA A 80 19.24 -2.55 -1.60
CA ALA A 80 20.53 -3.09 -1.17
C ALA A 80 20.82 -2.78 0.31
N LEU A 81 20.49 -1.56 0.75
CA LEU A 81 20.65 -1.14 2.14
C LEU A 81 19.75 -1.94 3.09
N GLU A 82 18.45 -2.07 2.78
CA GLU A 82 17.50 -2.82 3.63
C GLU A 82 17.89 -4.30 3.74
N VAL A 83 18.22 -4.93 2.61
CA VAL A 83 18.69 -6.32 2.60
C VAL A 83 19.97 -6.46 3.43
N GLY A 84 20.92 -5.54 3.27
CA GLY A 84 22.17 -5.54 4.03
C GLY A 84 21.96 -5.43 5.54
N ILE A 85 21.00 -4.60 5.97
CA ILE A 85 20.67 -4.45 7.40
C ILE A 85 19.99 -5.69 7.95
N CYS A 86 19.06 -6.28 7.21
CA CYS A 86 18.42 -7.53 7.60
C CYS A 86 19.41 -8.70 7.65
N ILE A 87 20.40 -8.77 6.75
CA ILE A 87 21.48 -9.76 6.81
C ILE A 87 22.35 -9.55 8.05
N LYS A 88 22.71 -8.31 8.39
CA LYS A 88 23.46 -8.01 9.62
C LYS A 88 22.70 -8.45 10.88
N HIS A 89 21.39 -8.24 10.90
CA HIS A 89 20.54 -8.70 11.99
C HIS A 89 20.52 -10.24 12.10
N LEU A 90 20.40 -10.95 10.97
CA LEU A 90 20.52 -12.42 10.96
C LEU A 90 21.87 -12.89 11.51
N TYR A 91 22.96 -12.26 11.08
CA TYR A 91 24.30 -12.58 11.55
C TYR A 91 24.43 -12.36 13.07
N ALA A 92 23.89 -11.26 13.60
CA ALA A 92 23.86 -11.00 15.04
C ALA A 92 23.08 -12.08 15.82
N LEU A 93 21.92 -12.51 15.32
CA LEU A 93 21.14 -13.60 15.92
C LEU A 93 21.91 -14.93 15.94
N CYS A 94 22.63 -15.24 14.87
CA CYS A 94 23.46 -16.45 14.80
C CYS A 94 24.63 -16.43 15.79
N THR A 95 25.27 -15.27 15.98
CA THR A 95 26.48 -15.13 16.82
C THR A 95 26.16 -14.98 18.32
N THR A 96 24.98 -14.46 18.67
CA THR A 96 24.55 -14.27 20.07
C THR A 96 24.00 -15.54 20.71
N ASN A 97 23.58 -16.52 19.92
CA ASN A 97 23.01 -17.77 20.41
C ASN A 97 24.11 -18.77 20.79
N LYS A 98 24.76 -18.54 21.94
CA LYS A 98 25.96 -19.27 22.41
C LYS A 98 25.77 -20.77 22.70
N GLY A 99 24.54 -21.30 22.64
CA GLY A 99 24.22 -22.66 23.12
C GLY A 99 24.04 -23.75 22.05
N THR A 100 23.67 -23.42 20.81
CA THR A 100 23.22 -24.41 19.82
C THR A 100 23.83 -24.26 18.42
N GLY A 101 24.64 -23.23 18.18
CA GLY A 101 25.25 -22.95 16.86
C GLY A 101 24.25 -22.68 15.73
N SER A 102 22.96 -22.55 16.04
CA SER A 102 21.88 -22.33 15.08
C SER A 102 20.76 -21.49 15.70
N ALA A 103 20.28 -20.49 14.96
CA ALA A 103 19.14 -19.66 15.32
C ALA A 103 17.96 -19.97 14.40
N LYS A 104 16.77 -20.15 14.97
CA LYS A 104 15.54 -20.26 14.19
C LYS A 104 15.03 -18.85 13.86
N VAL A 105 14.67 -18.63 12.60
CA VAL A 105 14.19 -17.34 12.10
C VAL A 105 12.85 -17.55 11.41
N ASP A 106 11.88 -16.69 11.72
CA ASP A 106 10.63 -16.62 10.97
C ASP A 106 10.89 -15.88 9.64
N MET A 107 10.98 -16.63 8.56
CA MET A 107 11.21 -16.08 7.23
C MET A 107 10.04 -15.22 6.73
N THR A 108 8.81 -15.47 7.17
CA THR A 108 7.64 -14.65 6.80
C THR A 108 7.78 -13.25 7.39
N GLN A 109 8.14 -13.18 8.67
CA GLN A 109 8.41 -11.90 9.34
C GLN A 109 9.60 -11.19 8.69
N TRP A 110 10.65 -11.94 8.35
CA TRP A 110 11.86 -11.39 7.74
C TRP A 110 11.59 -10.76 6.36
N PHE A 111 10.96 -11.49 5.45
CA PHE A 111 10.60 -10.96 4.12
C PHE A 111 9.60 -9.81 4.22
N GLY A 112 8.61 -9.93 5.12
CA GLY A 112 7.63 -8.87 5.36
C GLY A 112 8.29 -7.58 5.82
N GLN A 113 9.31 -7.67 6.69
CA GLN A 113 10.05 -6.51 7.18
C GLN A 113 10.89 -5.86 6.08
N VAL A 114 11.67 -6.63 5.30
CA VAL A 114 12.46 -6.10 4.18
C VAL A 114 11.56 -5.39 3.17
N THR A 115 10.43 -6.02 2.83
CA THR A 115 9.48 -5.50 1.85
C THR A 115 8.82 -4.21 2.34
N THR A 116 8.30 -4.21 3.57
CA THR A 116 7.64 -3.03 4.17
C THR A 116 8.61 -1.86 4.31
N ASN A 117 9.83 -2.12 4.80
CA ASN A 117 10.83 -1.06 4.96
C ASN A 117 11.26 -0.46 3.63
N THR A 118 11.46 -1.32 2.62
CA THR A 118 11.74 -0.87 1.25
C THR A 118 10.60 0.01 0.74
N MET A 119 9.34 -0.41 0.89
CA MET A 119 8.18 0.36 0.46
C MET A 119 8.11 1.72 1.15
N VAL A 120 8.22 1.77 2.47
CA VAL A 120 8.12 3.04 3.23
C VAL A 120 9.25 4.00 2.84
N GLN A 121 10.47 3.48 2.63
CA GLN A 121 11.60 4.28 2.17
C GLN A 121 11.39 4.80 0.74
N MET A 122 10.80 4.01 -0.16
CA MET A 122 10.46 4.48 -1.52
C MET A 122 9.29 5.47 -1.53
N ILE A 123 8.32 5.30 -0.62
CA ILE A 123 7.09 6.11 -0.60
C ILE A 123 7.33 7.46 0.04
N ALA A 124 7.96 7.49 1.21
CA ALA A 124 8.06 8.68 2.08
C ALA A 124 9.51 8.99 2.49
N GLY A 125 10.51 8.27 1.97
CA GLY A 125 11.90 8.45 2.39
C GLY A 125 12.15 8.10 3.87
N LYS A 126 11.23 7.35 4.49
CA LYS A 126 11.24 6.99 5.92
C LYS A 126 11.68 5.55 6.14
N ARG A 127 12.25 5.31 7.32
CA ARG A 127 12.66 3.98 7.78
C ARG A 127 11.97 3.66 9.09
N TYR A 128 11.29 2.52 9.14
CA TYR A 128 10.73 1.97 10.37
C TYR A 128 11.54 0.74 10.78
N CYS A 129 12.50 0.93 11.69
CA CYS A 129 13.29 -0.16 12.23
C CYS A 129 12.57 -0.82 13.41
N ILE A 130 12.49 -2.15 13.41
CA ILE A 130 12.33 -2.91 14.65
C ILE A 130 13.75 -3.10 15.21
N GLY A 131 14.06 -2.45 16.33
CA GLY A 131 15.38 -2.56 16.98
C GLY A 131 15.96 -1.27 17.59
N ASP A 132 15.41 -0.09 17.30
CA ASP A 132 15.78 1.18 17.97
C ASP A 132 14.77 1.49 19.08
N ALA A 133 15.24 1.54 20.34
CA ALA A 133 14.41 1.49 21.54
C ALA A 133 13.31 2.57 21.66
N GLU A 134 13.47 3.75 21.05
CA GLU A 134 12.46 4.82 21.06
C GLU A 134 11.47 4.73 19.88
N ASN A 135 11.89 4.24 18.71
CA ASN A 135 11.08 4.17 17.49
C ASN A 135 10.33 2.84 17.32
N ASP A 136 10.60 1.88 18.20
CA ASP A 136 10.11 0.50 18.12
C ASP A 136 8.59 0.40 18.36
N ALA A 137 8.01 1.22 19.24
CA ALA A 137 6.58 1.20 19.51
C ALA A 137 5.74 1.65 18.30
N GLU A 138 6.09 2.78 17.70
CA GLU A 138 5.41 3.32 16.53
C GLU A 138 5.64 2.45 15.29
N SER A 139 6.88 2.00 15.05
CA SER A 139 7.22 1.08 13.95
C SER A 139 6.41 -0.22 14.01
N ARG A 140 6.28 -0.82 15.19
CA ARG A 140 5.45 -2.02 15.36
C ARG A 140 3.96 -1.73 15.20
N ARG A 141 3.50 -0.56 15.64
CA ARG A 141 2.12 -0.12 15.45
C ARG A 141 1.80 0.01 13.97
N PHE A 142 2.62 0.72 13.21
CA PHE A 142 2.50 0.84 11.77
C PHE A 142 2.57 -0.53 11.06
N GLY A 143 3.55 -1.37 11.42
CA GLY A 143 3.69 -2.70 10.84
C GLY A 143 2.47 -3.60 11.07
N ARG A 144 1.84 -3.53 12.26
CA ARG A 144 0.57 -4.21 12.53
C ARG A 144 -0.57 -3.65 11.68
N ALA A 145 -0.67 -2.32 11.58
CA ALA A 145 -1.70 -1.66 10.79
C ALA A 145 -1.61 -2.04 9.30
N ILE A 146 -0.41 -2.06 8.72
CA ILE A 146 -0.20 -2.51 7.32
C ILE A 146 -0.57 -3.98 7.14
N LYS A 147 -0.15 -4.86 8.05
CA LYS A 147 -0.49 -6.29 7.97
C LYS A 147 -2.00 -6.51 8.02
N GLU A 148 -2.70 -5.81 8.90
CA GLU A 148 -4.16 -5.89 9.00
C GLU A 148 -4.84 -5.26 7.78
N PHE A 149 -4.32 -4.14 7.26
CA PHE A 149 -4.80 -3.52 6.02
C PHE A 149 -4.68 -4.44 4.81
N MET A 150 -3.55 -5.13 4.63
CA MET A 150 -3.35 -6.12 3.57
C MET A 150 -4.38 -7.26 3.69
N TYR A 151 -4.58 -7.77 4.91
CA TYR A 151 -5.58 -8.81 5.17
C TYR A 151 -7.01 -8.35 4.86
N LEU A 152 -7.42 -7.19 5.39
CA LEU A 152 -8.76 -6.65 5.19
C LEU A 152 -9.03 -6.23 3.75
N SER A 153 -7.99 -5.85 2.99
CA SER A 153 -8.14 -5.51 1.57
C SER A 153 -8.49 -6.72 0.71
N GLY A 154 -8.12 -7.94 1.15
CA GLY A 154 -8.38 -9.20 0.43
C GLY A 154 -9.52 -10.05 1.00
N VAL A 155 -10.07 -9.71 2.17
CA VAL A 155 -11.13 -10.51 2.79
C VAL A 155 -12.47 -10.33 2.08
N LEU A 156 -13.23 -11.41 1.94
CA LEU A 156 -14.61 -11.34 1.46
C LEU A 156 -15.51 -10.80 2.59
N VAL A 157 -15.95 -9.55 2.47
CA VAL A 157 -16.91 -8.99 3.43
C VAL A 157 -18.32 -9.43 3.06
N LEU A 158 -19.09 -9.93 4.02
CA LEU A 158 -20.45 -10.40 3.78
C LEU A 158 -21.37 -9.31 3.18
N SER A 159 -21.15 -8.05 3.51
CA SER A 159 -21.89 -6.92 2.93
C SER A 159 -21.64 -6.75 1.43
N ASP A 160 -20.51 -7.20 0.90
CA ASP A 160 -20.19 -7.09 -0.53
C ASP A 160 -20.99 -8.08 -1.37
N VAL A 161 -21.45 -9.16 -0.76
CA VAL A 161 -22.24 -10.23 -1.41
C VAL A 161 -23.71 -10.19 -1.03
N VAL A 162 -24.05 -9.61 0.12
CA VAL A 162 -25.42 -9.37 0.61
C VAL A 162 -25.49 -7.93 1.15
N PRO A 163 -25.81 -6.93 0.31
CA PRO A 163 -25.74 -5.50 0.71
C PRO A 163 -26.63 -5.12 1.91
N HIS A 164 -27.75 -5.83 2.10
CA HIS A 164 -28.76 -5.50 3.12
C HIS A 164 -28.32 -5.78 4.57
N ILE A 165 -27.18 -6.47 4.79
CA ILE A 165 -26.68 -6.82 6.12
C ILE A 165 -25.43 -6.01 6.53
N GLU A 166 -25.09 -4.95 5.79
CA GLU A 166 -23.91 -4.12 6.10
C GLU A 166 -23.92 -3.58 7.53
N TRP A 167 -25.09 -3.21 8.06
CA TRP A 167 -25.24 -2.64 9.40
C TRP A 167 -24.98 -3.64 10.54
N LEU A 168 -25.09 -4.95 10.27
CA LEU A 168 -24.86 -5.99 11.29
C LEU A 168 -23.38 -6.20 11.59
N ASP A 169 -22.50 -6.01 10.59
CA ASP A 169 -21.06 -6.25 10.68
C ASP A 169 -20.71 -7.55 11.44
N LEU A 170 -21.35 -8.66 11.07
CA LEU A 170 -21.34 -9.92 11.84
C LEU A 170 -19.94 -10.47 12.13
N GLN A 171 -18.97 -10.20 11.25
CA GLN A 171 -17.57 -10.61 11.39
C GLN A 171 -16.66 -9.50 11.92
N GLY A 172 -17.18 -8.30 12.13
CA GLY A 172 -16.42 -7.13 12.59
C GLY A 172 -15.49 -6.52 11.54
N HIS A 173 -15.54 -6.97 10.28
CA HIS A 173 -14.64 -6.52 9.23
C HIS A 173 -14.80 -5.02 8.94
N VAL A 174 -16.02 -4.49 8.89
CA VAL A 174 -16.25 -3.07 8.62
C VAL A 174 -15.71 -2.21 9.77
N ARG A 175 -15.91 -2.63 11.02
CA ARG A 175 -15.34 -1.96 12.19
C ARG A 175 -13.81 -1.96 12.16
N SER A 176 -13.18 -3.10 11.86
CA SER A 176 -11.73 -3.18 11.73
C SER A 176 -11.21 -2.33 10.58
N MET A 177 -11.89 -2.30 9.43
CA MET A 177 -11.53 -1.45 8.29
C MET A 177 -11.52 0.03 8.66
N LYS A 178 -12.55 0.52 9.36
CA LYS A 178 -12.60 1.92 9.82
C LYS A 178 -11.45 2.26 10.77
N ARG A 179 -11.21 1.41 11.76
CA ARG A 179 -10.12 1.59 12.73
C ARG A 179 -8.76 1.65 12.02
N ILE A 180 -8.50 0.72 11.11
CA ILE A 180 -7.23 0.65 10.38
C ILE A 180 -7.09 1.78 9.36
N ALA A 181 -8.18 2.23 8.75
CA ALA A 181 -8.16 3.41 7.88
C ALA A 181 -7.75 4.67 8.65
N GLU A 182 -8.30 4.89 9.84
CA GLU A 182 -7.90 6.01 10.72
C GLU A 182 -6.43 5.92 11.14
N GLU A 183 -5.98 4.72 11.50
CA GLU A 183 -4.60 4.49 11.93
C GLU A 183 -3.60 4.72 10.79
N LEU A 184 -3.90 4.24 9.58
CA LEU A 184 -3.06 4.49 8.40
C LEU A 184 -3.14 5.94 7.93
N ASP A 185 -4.30 6.59 8.03
CA ASP A 185 -4.43 8.00 7.68
C ASP A 185 -3.55 8.90 8.58
N PHE A 186 -3.43 8.55 9.87
CA PHE A 186 -2.50 9.20 10.77
C PHE A 186 -1.05 9.09 10.27
N PHE A 187 -0.59 7.89 9.91
CA PHE A 187 0.79 7.68 9.44
C PHE A 187 1.08 8.33 8.10
N VAL A 188 0.22 8.11 7.11
CA VAL A 188 0.43 8.66 5.76
C VAL A 188 0.21 10.17 5.76
N GLY A 189 -0.68 10.67 6.61
CA GLY A 189 -0.89 12.10 6.84
C GLY A 189 0.31 12.79 7.48
N SER A 190 0.92 12.18 8.49
CA SER A 190 2.12 12.75 9.11
C SER A 190 3.27 12.84 8.11
N TRP A 191 3.48 11.80 7.30
CA TRP A 191 4.50 11.83 6.24
C TRP A 191 4.20 12.91 5.20
N LEU A 192 2.95 13.02 4.74
CA LEU A 192 2.57 14.02 3.75
C LEU A 192 2.81 15.44 4.26
N GLU A 193 2.40 15.72 5.49
CA GLU A 193 2.58 17.01 6.14
C GLU A 193 4.06 17.39 6.27
N GLU A 194 4.92 16.44 6.64
CA GLU A 194 6.36 16.68 6.71
C GLU A 194 6.97 17.04 5.34
N HIS A 195 6.50 16.41 4.25
CA HIS A 195 6.97 16.73 2.89
C HIS A 195 6.49 18.12 2.45
N ILE A 196 5.25 18.49 2.77
CA ILE A 196 4.70 19.84 2.53
C ILE A 196 5.54 20.88 3.25
N GLN A 197 5.78 20.70 4.55
CA GLN A 197 6.58 21.63 5.35
C GLN A 197 8.04 21.73 4.87
N SER A 198 8.64 20.63 4.44
CA SER A 198 10.00 20.61 3.89
C SER A 198 10.10 21.49 2.63
N ARG A 199 9.11 21.41 1.73
CA ARG A 199 9.01 22.24 0.52
C ARG A 199 8.83 23.72 0.83
N GLN A 200 7.92 24.04 1.75
CA GLN A 200 7.64 25.43 2.14
C GLN A 200 8.88 26.10 2.76
N LYS A 201 9.72 25.33 3.47
CA LYS A 201 11.01 25.81 4.01
C LYS A 201 12.10 25.99 2.96
N GLY A 202 11.80 25.76 1.67
CA GLY A 202 12.76 25.90 0.58
C GLY A 202 13.93 24.92 0.67
N GLN A 203 13.77 23.80 1.38
CA GLN A 203 14.78 22.75 1.40
C GLN A 203 14.95 22.26 -0.04
N LYS A 204 16.21 22.22 -0.51
CA LYS A 204 16.50 21.68 -1.85
C LYS A 204 15.84 20.31 -1.95
N MET A 205 15.07 20.09 -3.02
CA MET A 205 14.62 18.75 -3.37
C MET A 205 15.84 17.83 -3.32
N LYS A 206 15.70 16.71 -2.60
CA LYS A 206 16.71 15.66 -2.61
C LYS A 206 16.98 15.30 -4.07
N GLU A 207 18.23 14.97 -4.40
CA GLU A 207 18.55 14.41 -5.73
C GLU A 207 17.70 13.16 -6.03
N GLU A 208 17.26 12.47 -4.97
CA GLU A 208 16.35 11.34 -5.01
C GLU A 208 14.97 11.70 -4.42
N CYS A 209 14.05 12.17 -5.27
CA CYS A 209 12.66 12.36 -4.88
C CYS A 209 11.96 11.00 -4.66
N ASP A 210 11.35 10.83 -3.49
CA ASP A 210 10.45 9.71 -3.18
C ASP A 210 9.06 9.89 -3.83
N PHE A 211 8.15 8.93 -3.60
CA PHE A 211 6.85 8.97 -4.25
C PHE A 211 5.98 10.12 -3.77
N MET A 212 6.01 10.46 -2.48
CA MET A 212 5.28 11.62 -1.96
C MET A 212 5.75 12.91 -2.62
N ASP A 213 7.06 13.05 -2.82
CA ASP A 213 7.60 14.18 -3.56
C ASP A 213 7.07 14.25 -5.01
N VAL A 214 7.12 13.12 -5.73
CA VAL A 214 6.62 13.09 -7.11
C VAL A 214 5.13 13.43 -7.15
N MET A 215 4.34 12.89 -6.23
CA MET A 215 2.90 13.08 -6.17
C MET A 215 2.51 14.51 -5.80
N LEU A 216 3.18 15.13 -4.82
CA LEU A 216 2.99 16.55 -4.47
C LEU A 216 3.29 17.47 -5.66
N SER A 217 4.32 17.16 -6.45
CA SER A 217 4.64 17.94 -7.66
C SER A 217 3.62 17.79 -8.80
N LEU A 218 2.86 16.68 -8.82
CA LEU A 218 1.85 16.42 -9.84
C LEU A 218 0.46 16.97 -9.46
N PHE A 219 0.09 16.88 -8.18
CA PHE A 219 -1.27 17.17 -7.72
C PHE A 219 -1.38 18.42 -6.84
N GLY A 220 -0.26 19.03 -6.43
CA GLY A 220 -0.24 20.28 -5.66
C GLY A 220 -0.85 20.18 -4.26
N GLU A 221 -0.82 21.29 -3.52
CA GLU A 221 -1.32 21.39 -2.14
C GLU A 221 -2.83 21.64 -2.08
N ASP A 222 -3.43 22.31 -3.07
CA ASP A 222 -4.86 22.63 -3.08
C ASP A 222 -5.49 22.42 -4.47
N GLY A 223 -6.11 21.26 -4.66
CA GLY A 223 -6.81 20.94 -5.90
C GLY A 223 -7.85 19.84 -5.75
N LEU A 224 -8.91 19.95 -6.55
CA LEU A 224 -9.77 18.82 -6.89
C LEU A 224 -9.29 18.26 -8.21
N ALA A 225 -8.83 17.01 -8.21
CA ALA A 225 -8.52 16.26 -9.42
C ALA A 225 -9.47 15.07 -9.50
N TYR A 226 -10.25 15.00 -10.58
CA TYR A 226 -11.20 13.90 -10.81
C TYR A 226 -12.12 13.62 -9.61
N GLU A 227 -12.74 14.67 -9.04
CA GLU A 227 -13.67 14.59 -7.88
C GLU A 227 -13.03 14.21 -6.53
N HIS A 228 -11.71 14.02 -6.50
CA HIS A 228 -10.96 13.73 -5.27
C HIS A 228 -10.06 14.91 -4.90
N LYS A 229 -9.90 15.15 -3.59
CA LYS A 229 -8.91 16.11 -3.07
C LYS A 229 -7.51 15.59 -3.35
N SER A 230 -6.56 16.46 -3.71
CA SER A 230 -5.16 16.09 -3.94
C SER A 230 -4.57 15.29 -2.78
N GLU A 231 -4.78 15.72 -1.54
CA GLU A 231 -4.34 15.00 -0.34
C GLU A 231 -4.84 13.55 -0.31
N ALA A 232 -6.12 13.33 -0.58
CA ALA A 232 -6.73 12.00 -0.62
C ALA A 232 -6.13 11.13 -1.73
N ILE A 233 -5.83 11.71 -2.90
CA ILE A 233 -5.16 11.01 -4.01
C ILE A 233 -3.75 10.58 -3.59
N ILE A 234 -2.98 11.49 -2.99
CA ILE A 234 -1.59 11.23 -2.58
C ILE A 234 -1.57 10.11 -1.52
N LYS A 235 -2.39 10.26 -0.46
CA LYS A 235 -2.50 9.27 0.61
C LYS A 235 -2.98 7.91 0.11
N ALA A 236 -4.04 7.89 -0.69
CA ALA A 236 -4.57 6.65 -1.27
C ALA A 236 -3.53 5.98 -2.16
N THR A 237 -2.82 6.74 -2.99
CA THR A 237 -1.77 6.22 -3.87
C THR A 237 -0.61 5.63 -3.07
N ALA A 238 -0.20 6.26 -1.97
CA ALA A 238 0.80 5.69 -1.07
C ALA A 238 0.36 4.30 -0.55
N LEU A 239 -0.89 4.16 -0.12
CA LEU A 239 -1.42 2.87 0.37
C LEU A 239 -1.59 1.81 -0.74
N VAL A 240 -1.89 2.21 -1.98
CA VAL A 240 -2.00 1.28 -3.13
C VAL A 240 -0.71 0.49 -3.32
N HIS A 241 0.45 1.09 -3.10
CA HIS A 241 1.73 0.44 -3.33
C HIS A 241 2.02 -0.71 -2.35
N PHE A 242 1.42 -0.69 -1.16
CA PHE A 242 1.49 -1.80 -0.21
C PHE A 242 0.63 -3.01 -0.62
N LEU A 243 -0.28 -2.87 -1.60
CA LEU A 243 -1.05 -4.02 -2.13
C LEU A 243 -0.50 -4.57 -3.45
N LEU A 244 0.39 -3.84 -4.12
CA LEU A 244 0.89 -4.20 -5.45
C LEU A 244 2.22 -4.96 -5.43
N PHE A 245 2.89 -5.07 -4.28
CA PHE A 245 4.15 -5.79 -4.06
C PHE A 245 4.05 -6.61 -2.78
#